data_AF-A0A9N9J3P1-F1
#
_entry.id   AF-A0A9N9J3P1-F1
#
_cell.length_a   1.000
_cell.length_b   1.000
_cell.length_c   1.000
_cell.angle_alpha   90.00
_cell.angle_beta   90.00
_cell.angle_gamma   90.00
#
_symmetry.space_group_name_H-M   'P 1'
#
loop_
_entity.id
_entity.type
_entity.pdbx_description
1 polymer ?
#
loop_
_entity_poly.entity_id
_entity_poly.type
_entity_poly.pdbx_seq_one_letter_code
_entity_poly.pdbx_strand_id
1 'polypeptide(L)'
;MSDNIFVKYIKIVNERKGAIDIRGQVLIQNSCKGEKTVTIEYSTDSWDTDYRVNATWSRTPSPNQDIYDFEILSIKFSKLPIYLEFTVLCDIAGSILWISDGYNCLYDKGSSKEFFFDFTTDDNYSNNSIDEERKKLDEIRKQLENERRRLDENEEFTRRQLEEERKQLEKERNQLDEKRKQLDEERRQLEKQVMEINYNDNNTDSSSSQLSNSIFVKSIKVVNDSNGVIDLQGQVVVQTCGSDKSVTIEYTTDSWVTNNRVIATWSHTLSSEQDSYYFMISVSKTSSLPLYLEFMALCNASGIDLWTNSYEYLYDAGTPKELFFSDTFNENYIDSFFLQDVSEDEKKECSICTENVDIKAFLNVTDLCSHDSNICRECIGEYIKHELEDKGNINISCPLEDCHEVLREQDVKEFTNEDVFA
;
A
#
# COMPACT_ATOMS: atom_id res chain seq x y z
N MET A 1 -21.54 9.73 51.96
CA MET A 1 -21.10 11.15 52.06
C MET A 1 -20.02 11.47 51.04
N SER A 2 -19.16 10.51 50.68
CA SER A 2 -18.33 10.55 49.46
C SER A 2 -19.15 10.83 48.20
N ASP A 3 -20.41 10.39 48.17
CA ASP A 3 -21.37 10.50 47.05
C ASP A 3 -21.83 11.93 46.74
N ASN A 4 -21.24 12.94 47.38
CA ASN A 4 -21.60 14.35 47.20
C ASN A 4 -20.53 15.15 46.48
N ILE A 5 -19.40 14.56 46.12
CA ILE A 5 -18.33 15.29 45.44
C ILE A 5 -18.13 14.61 44.07
N PHE A 6 -18.08 15.40 43.01
CA PHE A 6 -18.01 14.91 41.64
C PHE A 6 -17.02 15.74 40.84
N VAL A 7 -16.10 15.11 40.11
CA VAL A 7 -15.36 15.81 39.06
C VAL A 7 -16.29 15.96 37.86
N LYS A 8 -16.59 17.19 37.44
CA LYS A 8 -17.53 17.47 36.35
C LYS A 8 -16.88 17.28 34.98
N TYR A 9 -15.70 17.85 34.81
CA TYR A 9 -14.89 17.64 33.62
C TYR A 9 -13.41 17.89 33.91
N ILE A 10 -12.57 17.31 33.07
CA ILE A 10 -11.14 17.58 32.98
C ILE A 10 -10.83 17.93 31.52
N LYS A 11 -10.07 19.00 31.31
CA LYS A 11 -9.70 19.53 29.99
C LYS A 11 -8.21 19.83 29.90
N ILE A 12 -7.57 19.33 28.85
CA ILE A 12 -6.20 19.70 28.51
C ILE A 12 -6.24 21.03 27.76
N VAL A 13 -5.66 22.07 28.35
CA VAL A 13 -5.72 23.43 27.80
C VAL A 13 -4.47 23.82 27.01
N ASN A 14 -3.33 23.19 27.29
CA ASN A 14 -2.08 23.45 26.60
C ASN A 14 -1.21 22.20 26.56
N GLU A 15 -0.51 22.02 25.44
CA GLU A 15 0.34 20.87 25.19
C GLU A 15 1.69 21.38 24.65
N ARG A 16 2.75 21.10 25.40
CA ARG A 16 4.12 21.45 25.07
C ARG A 16 4.96 20.18 25.01
N LYS A 17 6.12 20.23 24.36
CA LYS A 17 7.02 19.06 24.24
C LYS A 17 7.42 18.55 25.63
N GLY A 18 6.82 17.44 26.05
CA GLY A 18 7.05 16.79 27.35
C GLY A 18 6.31 17.43 28.53
N ALA A 19 5.33 18.31 28.31
CA ALA A 19 4.50 18.84 29.39
C ALA A 19 3.07 19.20 28.94
N ILE A 20 2.07 18.96 29.79
CA ILE A 20 0.68 19.40 29.57
C ILE A 20 0.17 20.29 30.71
N ASP A 21 -0.74 21.20 30.39
CA ASP A 21 -1.50 21.99 31.37
C ASP A 21 -2.96 21.52 31.34
N ILE A 22 -3.54 21.26 32.52
CA ILE A 22 -4.89 20.72 32.71
C ILE A 22 -5.75 21.71 33.50
N ARG A 23 -7.02 21.85 33.13
CA ARG A 23 -8.06 22.50 33.93
C ARG A 23 -9.20 21.55 34.20
N GLY A 24 -9.87 21.70 35.33
CA GLY A 24 -11.07 20.92 35.61
C GLY A 24 -12.01 21.62 36.58
N GLN A 25 -13.18 21.01 36.75
CA GLN A 25 -14.20 21.44 37.70
C GLN A 25 -14.60 20.32 38.64
N VAL A 26 -14.78 20.67 39.91
CA VAL A 26 -15.37 19.81 40.93
C VAL A 26 -16.69 20.41 41.38
N LEU A 27 -17.74 19.58 41.41
CA LEU A 27 -19.05 19.88 41.96
C LEU A 27 -19.18 19.22 43.33
N ILE A 28 -19.53 20.01 44.35
CA ILE A 28 -19.88 19.52 45.69
C ILE A 28 -21.37 19.71 45.91
N GLN A 29 -22.13 18.62 45.96
CA GLN A 29 -23.53 18.56 46.33
C GLN A 29 -23.71 18.55 47.86
N ASN A 30 -24.93 18.87 48.31
CA ASN A 30 -25.32 18.97 49.71
C ASN A 30 -24.36 19.84 50.55
N SER A 31 -24.04 21.01 50.01
CA SER A 31 -23.15 22.00 50.61
C SER A 31 -23.55 22.33 52.06
N CYS A 32 -22.85 21.77 53.05
CA CYS A 32 -22.93 22.25 54.42
C CYS A 32 -22.46 23.71 54.48
N LYS A 33 -23.14 24.54 55.29
CA LYS A 33 -22.75 25.93 55.54
C LYS A 33 -21.51 25.96 56.43
N GLY A 34 -20.34 25.86 55.82
CA GLY A 34 -19.04 25.93 56.49
C GLY A 34 -17.95 26.31 55.50
N GLU A 35 -16.80 26.74 56.01
CA GLU A 35 -15.61 26.95 55.20
C GLU A 35 -15.16 25.59 54.63
N LYS A 36 -14.82 25.59 53.33
CA LYS A 36 -14.42 24.38 52.62
C LYS A 36 -13.11 24.62 51.91
N THR A 37 -12.22 23.64 52.00
CA THR A 37 -11.00 23.61 51.20
C THR A 37 -11.06 22.39 50.30
N VAL A 38 -11.02 22.63 48.98
CA VAL A 38 -11.02 21.55 47.99
C VAL A 38 -9.61 21.41 47.44
N THR A 39 -9.03 20.23 47.59
CA THR A 39 -7.68 19.91 47.13
C THR A 39 -7.76 18.77 46.12
N ILE A 40 -7.12 18.95 44.98
CA ILE A 40 -6.94 17.91 43.96
C ILE A 40 -5.57 17.27 44.22
N GLU A 41 -5.57 15.98 44.51
CA GLU A 41 -4.37 15.16 44.52
C GLU A 41 -4.27 14.40 43.20
N TYR A 42 -3.08 14.34 42.61
CA TYR A 42 -2.88 13.63 41.36
C TYR A 42 -1.52 12.95 41.29
N SER A 43 -1.44 11.89 40.49
CA SER A 43 -0.22 11.13 40.21
C SER A 43 -0.14 10.79 38.71
N THR A 44 1.09 10.64 38.22
CA THR A 44 1.41 10.13 36.87
C THR A 44 2.14 8.79 36.90
N ASP A 45 2.30 8.20 38.08
CA ASP A 45 3.17 7.06 38.37
C ASP A 45 2.53 6.10 39.38
N SER A 46 1.22 5.86 39.25
CA SER A 46 0.50 4.89 40.09
C SER A 46 0.57 5.19 41.60
N TRP A 47 0.50 6.47 41.95
CA TRP A 47 0.63 7.02 43.31
C TRP A 47 2.00 6.84 43.97
N ASP A 48 3.07 6.56 43.21
CA ASP A 48 4.44 6.61 43.75
C ASP A 48 4.84 8.05 44.14
N THR A 49 4.36 9.06 43.39
CA THR A 49 4.44 10.48 43.76
C THR A 49 3.07 11.15 43.72
N ASP A 50 2.69 11.82 44.81
CA ASP A 50 1.48 12.64 44.89
C ASP A 50 1.80 14.14 44.76
N TYR A 51 1.03 14.82 43.92
CA TYR A 51 1.06 16.27 43.78
C TYR A 51 -0.28 16.85 44.20
N ARG A 52 -0.26 18.05 44.79
CA ARG A 52 -1.47 18.68 45.35
C ARG A 52 -1.69 20.07 44.76
N VAL A 53 -2.92 20.34 44.38
CA VAL A 53 -3.36 21.66 43.91
C VAL A 53 -4.66 22.03 44.60
N ASN A 54 -4.72 23.22 45.20
CA ASN A 54 -5.94 23.75 45.77
C ASN A 54 -6.87 24.25 44.67
N ALA A 55 -8.10 23.76 44.65
CA ALA A 55 -9.13 24.27 43.77
C ALA A 55 -9.68 25.60 44.31
N THR A 56 -9.98 26.53 43.41
CA THR A 56 -10.53 27.84 43.74
C THR A 56 -12.05 27.78 43.64
N TRP A 57 -12.76 28.30 44.64
CA TRP A 57 -14.21 28.41 44.57
C TRP A 57 -14.62 29.28 43.38
N SER A 58 -15.59 28.80 42.60
CA SER A 58 -16.05 29.44 41.37
C SER A 58 -17.43 30.08 41.54
N ARG A 59 -18.45 29.26 41.82
CA ARG A 59 -19.85 29.69 41.94
C ARG A 59 -20.75 28.63 42.58
N THR A 60 -21.96 29.05 42.94
CA THR A 60 -22.99 28.21 43.57
C THR A 60 -24.18 28.03 42.60
N PRO A 61 -24.19 27.01 41.73
CA PRO A 61 -25.23 26.86 40.70
C PRO A 61 -26.64 26.60 41.26
N SER A 62 -26.74 26.03 42.47
CA SER A 62 -27.99 25.83 43.20
C SER A 62 -27.71 25.92 44.71
N PRO A 63 -28.73 26.15 45.58
CA PRO A 63 -28.52 26.37 47.01
C PRO A 63 -27.73 25.29 47.75
N ASN A 64 -27.66 24.08 47.18
CA ASN A 64 -27.00 22.93 47.77
C ASN A 64 -25.76 22.49 46.98
N GLN A 65 -25.30 23.27 46.00
CA GLN A 65 -24.18 22.91 45.14
C GLN A 65 -23.13 24.01 45.07
N ASP A 66 -21.87 23.66 45.26
CA ASP A 66 -20.73 24.54 45.01
C ASP A 66 -19.86 23.98 43.89
N ILE A 67 -19.36 24.86 43.02
CA ILE A 67 -18.38 24.52 41.97
C ILE A 67 -17.03 25.10 42.34
N TYR A 68 -15.98 24.29 42.20
CA TYR A 68 -14.58 24.66 42.35
C TYR A 68 -13.85 24.41 41.04
N ASP A 69 -13.07 25.39 40.58
CA ASP A 69 -12.20 25.30 39.41
C ASP A 69 -10.77 24.96 39.87
N PHE A 70 -10.06 24.11 39.16
CA PHE A 70 -8.64 23.85 39.40
C PHE A 70 -7.82 23.91 38.12
N GLU A 71 -6.53 24.22 38.26
CA GLU A 71 -5.57 24.28 37.17
C GLU A 71 -4.24 23.64 37.60
N ILE A 72 -3.79 22.65 36.84
CA ILE A 72 -2.52 21.96 37.05
C ILE A 72 -1.60 22.34 35.90
N LEU A 73 -0.49 23.00 36.22
CA LEU A 73 0.44 23.53 35.24
C LEU A 73 1.66 22.61 35.09
N SER A 74 2.05 22.38 33.84
CA SER A 74 3.32 21.77 33.45
C SER A 74 3.55 20.37 34.01
N ILE A 75 2.54 19.51 33.90
CA ILE A 75 2.66 18.07 34.20
C ILE A 75 3.68 17.48 33.22
N LYS A 76 4.85 17.12 33.73
CA LYS A 76 5.95 16.58 32.91
C LYS A 76 5.73 15.12 32.63
N PHE A 77 6.03 14.70 31.40
CA PHE A 77 5.99 13.30 31.00
C PHE A 77 7.13 12.99 30.04
N SER A 78 7.71 11.79 30.18
CA SER A 78 8.79 11.31 29.31
C SER A 78 8.30 10.41 28.18
N LYS A 79 7.11 9.81 28.31
CA LYS A 79 6.54 8.85 27.36
C LYS A 79 5.02 9.04 27.27
N LEU A 80 4.45 8.72 26.11
CA LEU A 80 3.01 8.60 25.87
C LEU A 80 2.65 7.11 25.74
N PRO A 81 1.42 6.70 26.09
CA PRO A 81 0.34 7.52 26.68
C PRO A 81 0.64 7.92 28.13
N ILE A 82 0.08 9.05 28.57
CA ILE A 82 0.16 9.48 29.98
C ILE A 82 -1.05 8.89 30.69
N TYR A 83 -0.78 8.23 31.81
CA TYR A 83 -1.81 7.83 32.75
C TYR A 83 -1.86 8.84 33.90
N LEU A 84 -3.00 9.48 34.08
CA LEU A 84 -3.24 10.45 35.14
C LEU A 84 -4.34 9.93 36.06
N GLU A 85 -4.01 9.81 37.34
CA GLU A 85 -4.95 9.43 38.39
C GLU A 85 -5.23 10.67 39.25
N PHE A 86 -6.50 10.95 39.53
CA PHE A 86 -6.91 12.08 40.36
C PHE A 86 -7.80 11.62 41.52
N THR A 87 -7.56 12.22 42.68
CA THR A 87 -8.39 12.13 43.88
C THR A 87 -8.77 13.54 44.32
N VAL A 88 -10.01 13.70 44.80
CA VAL A 88 -10.48 14.98 45.36
C VAL A 88 -10.62 14.84 46.87
N LEU A 89 -9.92 15.70 47.61
CA LEU A 89 -10.16 15.95 49.03
C LEU A 89 -11.03 17.18 49.20
N CYS A 90 -12.02 17.08 50.08
CA CYS A 90 -12.75 18.22 50.58
C CYS A 90 -12.67 18.24 52.10
N ASP A 91 -11.99 19.24 52.65
CA ASP A 91 -12.03 19.54 54.09
C ASP A 91 -13.21 20.46 54.37
N ILE A 92 -14.16 19.97 55.16
CA ILE A 92 -15.32 20.73 55.62
C ILE A 92 -15.23 20.85 57.14
N ALA A 93 -14.90 22.05 57.63
CA ALA A 93 -14.78 22.34 59.06
C ALA A 93 -13.89 21.35 59.84
N GLY A 94 -12.78 20.91 59.25
CA GLY A 94 -11.82 19.97 59.85
C GLY A 94 -12.15 18.49 59.62
N SER A 95 -13.24 18.18 58.91
CA SER A 95 -13.58 16.81 58.49
C SER A 95 -13.20 16.61 57.04
N ILE A 96 -12.27 15.68 56.79
CA ILE A 96 -11.78 15.38 55.45
C ILE A 96 -12.67 14.31 54.80
N LEU A 97 -13.27 14.65 53.67
CA LEU A 97 -13.99 13.75 52.78
C LEU A 97 -13.12 13.42 51.57
N TRP A 98 -13.01 12.12 51.27
CA TRP A 98 -12.24 11.58 50.15
C TRP A 98 -13.19 10.99 49.11
N ILE A 99 -12.92 11.24 47.83
CA ILE A 99 -13.43 10.40 46.75
C ILE A 99 -12.30 9.44 46.36
N SER A 100 -12.37 8.20 46.81
CA SER A 100 -11.34 7.20 46.54
C SER A 100 -11.48 6.50 45.19
N ASP A 101 -12.56 6.74 44.45
CA ASP A 101 -12.86 6.04 43.19
C ASP A 101 -12.08 6.66 42.02
N GLY A 102 -10.75 6.78 42.21
CA GLY A 102 -9.79 7.52 41.41
C GLY A 102 -10.22 7.76 39.96
N TYR A 103 -10.32 9.03 39.59
CA TYR A 103 -10.64 9.40 38.21
C TYR A 103 -9.40 9.14 37.36
N ASN A 104 -9.48 8.15 36.48
CA ASN A 104 -8.38 7.78 35.60
C ASN A 104 -8.58 8.42 34.24
N CYS A 105 -7.60 9.23 33.84
CA CYS A 105 -7.55 9.88 32.54
C CYS A 105 -6.35 9.32 31.76
N LEU A 106 -6.63 8.54 30.73
CA LEU A 106 -5.62 8.12 29.76
C LEU A 106 -5.53 9.18 28.66
N TYR A 107 -4.36 9.79 28.51
CA TYR A 107 -4.12 10.78 27.47
C TYR A 107 -3.10 10.27 26.44
N ASP A 108 -3.48 10.33 25.17
CA ASP A 108 -2.61 10.01 24.03
C ASP A 108 -2.70 11.08 22.94
N LYS A 109 -1.71 11.12 22.04
CA LYS A 109 -1.64 12.07 20.94
C LYS A 109 -2.74 11.78 19.92
N GLY A 110 -3.90 12.41 20.11
CA GLY A 110 -5.09 12.25 19.28
C GLY A 110 -6.37 11.93 20.05
N SER A 111 -6.28 11.67 21.37
CA SER A 111 -7.46 11.48 22.22
C SER A 111 -8.24 12.79 22.40
N SER A 112 -9.49 12.67 22.87
CA SER A 112 -10.27 13.84 23.30
C SER A 112 -9.46 14.69 24.29
N LYS A 113 -9.53 16.02 24.14
CA LYS A 113 -8.93 16.97 25.08
C LYS A 113 -9.87 17.34 26.21
N GLU A 114 -11.10 16.84 26.19
CA GLU A 114 -12.15 17.08 27.17
C GLU A 114 -12.76 15.75 27.60
N PHE A 115 -12.80 15.52 28.91
CA PHE A 115 -13.37 14.34 29.55
C PHE A 115 -14.52 14.79 30.44
N PHE A 116 -15.73 14.33 30.14
CA PHE A 116 -16.94 14.60 30.93
C PHE A 116 -17.28 13.37 31.75
N PHE A 117 -17.64 13.58 33.01
CA PHE A 117 -18.10 12.51 33.89
C PHE A 117 -19.59 12.72 34.11
N ASP A 118 -20.43 11.99 33.37
CA ASP A 118 -21.88 12.06 33.51
C ASP A 118 -22.29 11.43 34.84
N PHE A 119 -22.79 12.27 35.75
CA PHE A 119 -23.52 11.82 36.92
C PHE A 119 -25.02 12.01 36.63
N THR A 120 -25.72 10.92 36.38
CA THR A 120 -27.18 10.93 36.28
C THR A 120 -27.74 11.24 37.67
N THR A 121 -28.24 12.45 37.88
CA THR A 121 -29.04 12.77 39.07
C THR A 121 -30.40 12.10 38.90
N ASP A 122 -30.51 10.86 39.38
CA ASP A 122 -31.77 10.12 39.50
C ASP A 122 -32.59 10.80 40.60
N ASP A 123 -33.49 11.74 40.27
CA ASP A 123 -34.56 12.19 41.18
C ASP A 123 -35.70 12.93 40.44
N ASN A 124 -36.63 12.14 39.93
CA ASN A 124 -38.05 12.12 40.32
C ASN A 124 -38.83 13.43 40.60
N TYR A 125 -38.69 14.47 39.78
CA TYR A 125 -39.58 15.65 39.82
C TYR A 125 -39.92 16.21 38.42
N SER A 126 -40.56 15.43 37.53
CA SER A 126 -41.12 16.04 36.31
C SER A 126 -42.16 15.24 35.51
N ASN A 127 -43.15 14.61 36.16
CA ASN A 127 -44.16 13.82 35.42
C ASN A 127 -44.94 14.63 34.36
N ASN A 128 -45.12 15.95 34.52
CA ASN A 128 -45.79 16.78 33.50
C ASN A 128 -44.87 17.23 32.34
N SER A 129 -43.56 17.31 32.56
CA SER A 129 -42.61 17.62 31.47
C SER A 129 -42.36 16.39 30.59
N ILE A 130 -42.36 15.20 31.22
CA ILE A 130 -42.16 13.92 30.52
C ILE A 130 -43.29 13.66 29.50
N ASP A 131 -44.54 14.03 29.81
CA ASP A 131 -45.64 13.83 28.85
C ASP A 131 -45.54 14.73 27.61
N GLU A 132 -45.07 15.97 27.76
CA GLU A 132 -44.80 16.85 26.61
C GLU A 132 -43.56 16.40 25.82
N GLU A 133 -42.53 15.89 26.50
CA GLU A 133 -41.39 15.27 25.83
C GLU A 133 -41.78 14.00 25.08
N ARG A 134 -42.68 13.17 25.63
CA ARG A 134 -43.22 11.99 24.94
C ARG A 134 -43.98 12.34 23.68
N LYS A 135 -44.84 13.38 23.72
CA LYS A 135 -45.53 13.87 22.52
C LYS A 135 -44.56 14.37 21.45
N LYS A 136 -43.53 15.13 21.85
CA LYS A 136 -42.47 15.57 20.93
C LYS A 136 -41.71 14.38 20.34
N LEU A 137 -41.42 13.37 21.15
CA LEU A 137 -40.73 12.16 20.71
C LEU A 137 -41.57 11.37 19.69
N ASP A 138 -42.88 11.26 19.90
CA ASP A 138 -43.79 10.59 18.97
C ASP A 138 -43.93 11.35 17.65
N GLU A 139 -43.90 12.68 17.68
CA GLU A 139 -43.88 13.49 16.47
C GLU A 139 -42.57 13.33 15.70
N ILE A 140 -41.43 13.31 16.40
CA ILE A 140 -40.11 13.03 15.80
C ILE A 140 -40.09 11.61 15.18
N ARG A 141 -40.64 10.61 15.87
CA ARG A 141 -40.76 9.24 15.33
C ARG A 141 -41.57 9.20 14.03
N LYS A 142 -42.70 9.91 13.97
CA LYS A 142 -43.48 10.01 12.73
C LYS A 142 -42.73 10.71 11.60
N GLN A 143 -41.96 11.76 11.91
CA GLN A 143 -41.14 12.43 10.91
C GLN A 143 -40.05 11.50 10.36
N LEU A 144 -39.35 10.79 11.25
CA LEU A 144 -38.33 9.80 10.86
C LEU A 144 -38.92 8.65 10.04
N GLU A 145 -40.10 8.15 10.39
CA GLU A 145 -40.81 7.11 9.62
C GLU A 145 -41.11 7.59 8.18
N ASN A 146 -41.55 8.83 8.02
CA ASN A 146 -41.82 9.43 6.72
C ASN A 146 -40.54 9.67 5.91
N GLU A 147 -39.45 10.08 6.57
CA GLU A 147 -38.15 10.26 5.93
C GLU A 147 -37.58 8.92 5.47
N ARG A 148 -37.66 7.88 6.31
CA ARG A 148 -37.25 6.53 5.95
C ARG A 148 -38.01 6.01 4.72
N ARG A 149 -39.33 6.21 4.66
CA ARG A 149 -40.13 5.84 3.49
C ARG A 149 -39.68 6.55 2.21
N ARG A 150 -39.34 7.85 2.31
CA ARG A 150 -38.81 8.62 1.17
C ARG A 150 -37.45 8.12 0.70
N LEU A 151 -36.59 7.71 1.64
CA LEU A 151 -35.30 7.12 1.31
C LEU A 151 -35.47 5.76 0.62
N ASP A 152 -36.38 4.92 1.11
CA ASP A 152 -36.70 3.63 0.48
C ASP A 152 -37.23 3.81 -0.95
N GLU A 153 -38.14 4.78 -1.17
CA GLU A 153 -38.65 5.12 -2.51
C GLU A 153 -37.55 5.64 -3.45
N ASN A 154 -36.62 6.45 -2.93
CA ASN A 154 -35.51 6.97 -3.72
C ASN A 154 -34.50 5.89 -4.07
N GLU A 155 -34.19 4.98 -3.14
CA GLU A 155 -33.30 3.84 -3.39
C GLU A 155 -33.90 2.91 -4.45
N GLU A 156 -35.21 2.65 -4.39
CA GLU A 156 -35.89 1.85 -5.41
C GLU A 156 -35.84 2.50 -6.79
N PHE A 157 -35.99 3.83 -6.86
CA PHE A 157 -35.85 4.59 -8.10
C PHE A 157 -34.43 4.47 -8.68
N THR A 158 -33.39 4.64 -7.85
CA THR A 158 -31.99 4.48 -8.28
C THR A 158 -31.71 3.05 -8.76
N ARG A 159 -32.21 2.03 -8.07
CA ARG A 159 -32.07 0.63 -8.51
C ARG A 159 -32.68 0.39 -9.89
N ARG A 160 -33.84 0.97 -10.19
CA ARG A 160 -34.47 0.86 -11.51
C ARG A 160 -33.64 1.55 -12.60
N GLN A 161 -33.10 2.74 -12.34
CA GLN A 161 -32.23 3.44 -13.29
C GLN A 161 -30.97 2.64 -13.62
N LEU A 162 -30.31 2.08 -12.59
CA LEU A 162 -29.12 1.25 -12.78
C LEU A 162 -29.42 -0.03 -13.58
N GLU A 163 -30.57 -0.65 -13.37
CA GLU A 163 -30.98 -1.85 -14.12
C GLU A 163 -31.27 -1.51 -15.60
N GLU A 164 -31.81 -0.33 -15.90
CA GLU A 164 -31.99 0.15 -17.28
C GLU A 164 -30.64 0.43 -17.96
N GLU A 165 -29.70 1.07 -17.26
CA GLU A 165 -28.36 1.34 -17.75
C GLU A 165 -27.60 0.03 -18.03
N ARG A 166 -27.67 -0.95 -17.12
CA ARG A 166 -27.06 -2.27 -17.30
C ARG A 166 -27.60 -2.98 -18.53
N LYS A 167 -28.91 -2.92 -18.79
CA LYS A 167 -29.53 -3.48 -20.01
C LYS A 167 -29.06 -2.77 -21.27
N GLN A 168 -28.78 -1.47 -21.20
CA GLN A 168 -28.25 -0.71 -22.33
C GLN A 168 -26.80 -1.09 -22.63
N LEU A 169 -25.95 -1.18 -21.61
CA LEU A 169 -24.56 -1.62 -21.74
C LEU A 169 -24.45 -3.06 -22.27
N GLU A 170 -25.35 -3.94 -21.84
CA GLU A 170 -25.41 -5.31 -22.34
C GLU A 170 -25.73 -5.35 -23.85
N LYS A 171 -26.64 -4.48 -24.33
CA LYS A 171 -26.90 -4.36 -25.78
C LYS A 171 -25.68 -3.84 -26.55
N GLU A 172 -24.97 -2.86 -25.99
CA GLU A 172 -23.75 -2.31 -26.60
C GLU A 172 -22.63 -3.34 -26.67
N ARG A 173 -22.40 -4.11 -25.60
CA ARG A 173 -21.42 -5.21 -25.59
C ARG A 173 -21.71 -6.23 -26.70
N ASN A 174 -22.96 -6.66 -26.82
CA ASN A 174 -23.36 -7.61 -27.85
C ASN A 174 -23.15 -7.05 -29.29
N GLN A 175 -23.31 -5.73 -29.50
CA GLN A 175 -23.00 -5.10 -30.79
C GLN A 175 -21.49 -5.07 -31.06
N LEU A 176 -20.67 -4.79 -30.05
CA LEU A 176 -19.20 -4.81 -30.17
C LEU A 176 -18.68 -6.21 -30.46
N ASP A 177 -19.24 -7.24 -29.82
CA ASP A 177 -18.86 -8.64 -30.07
C ASP A 177 -19.17 -9.05 -31.52
N GLU A 178 -20.31 -8.61 -32.06
CA GLU A 178 -20.64 -8.87 -33.47
C GLU A 178 -19.69 -8.13 -34.42
N LYS A 179 -19.29 -6.89 -34.09
CA LYS A 179 -18.30 -6.14 -34.85
C LYS A 179 -16.91 -6.79 -34.80
N ARG A 180 -16.49 -7.33 -33.65
CA ARG A 180 -15.23 -8.08 -33.51
C ARG A 180 -15.22 -9.31 -34.42
N LYS A 181 -16.31 -10.10 -34.44
CA LYS A 181 -16.43 -11.25 -35.34
C LYS A 181 -16.31 -10.87 -36.82
N GLN A 182 -16.89 -9.73 -37.21
CA GLN A 182 -16.76 -9.22 -38.58
C GLN A 182 -15.31 -8.86 -38.93
N LEU A 183 -14.60 -8.19 -38.02
CA LEU A 183 -13.19 -7.84 -38.20
C LEU A 183 -12.28 -9.08 -38.23
N ASP A 184 -12.56 -10.09 -37.41
CA ASP A 184 -11.80 -11.35 -37.42
C ASP A 184 -11.96 -12.09 -38.76
N GLU A 185 -13.16 -12.06 -39.34
CA GLU A 185 -13.39 -12.65 -40.67
C GLU A 185 -12.68 -11.84 -41.77
N GLU A 186 -12.70 -10.51 -41.70
CA GLU A 186 -11.94 -9.64 -42.61
C GLU A 186 -10.43 -9.90 -42.52
N ARG A 187 -9.90 -10.03 -41.28
CA ARG A 187 -8.48 -10.36 -41.04
C ARG A 187 -8.12 -11.71 -41.65
N ARG A 188 -8.95 -12.75 -41.49
CA ARG A 188 -8.74 -14.06 -42.11
C ARG A 188 -8.74 -13.99 -43.64
N GLN A 189 -9.58 -13.13 -44.24
CA GLN A 189 -9.59 -12.94 -45.69
C GLN A 189 -8.32 -12.25 -46.17
N LEU A 190 -7.84 -11.23 -45.44
CA LEU A 190 -6.57 -10.56 -45.73
C LEU A 190 -5.36 -11.48 -45.55
N GLU A 191 -5.33 -12.29 -44.49
CA GLU A 191 -4.26 -13.29 -44.28
C GLU A 191 -4.18 -14.27 -45.46
N LYS A 192 -5.32 -14.73 -46.00
CA LYS A 192 -5.35 -15.55 -47.21
C LYS A 192 -4.77 -14.82 -48.43
N GLN A 193 -5.13 -13.55 -48.63
CA GLN A 193 -4.57 -12.74 -49.73
C GLN A 193 -3.06 -12.54 -49.59
N VAL A 194 -2.56 -12.29 -48.37
CA VAL A 194 -1.13 -12.13 -48.10
C VAL A 194 -0.37 -13.44 -48.35
N MET A 195 -0.93 -14.59 -47.96
CA MET A 195 -0.32 -15.89 -48.28
C MET A 195 -0.23 -16.12 -49.80
N GLU A 196 -1.26 -15.73 -50.57
CA GLU A 196 -1.22 -15.82 -52.04
C GLU A 196 -0.16 -14.89 -52.66
N ILE A 197 0.02 -13.69 -52.11
CA ILE A 197 1.07 -12.75 -52.55
C ILE A 197 2.46 -13.32 -52.23
N ASN A 198 2.71 -13.77 -51.01
CA ASN A 198 4.00 -14.32 -50.59
C ASN A 198 4.38 -15.60 -51.38
N TYR A 199 3.41 -16.42 -51.75
CA TYR A 199 3.66 -17.58 -52.62
C TYR A 199 4.12 -17.18 -54.02
N ASN A 200 3.66 -16.03 -54.54
CA ASN A 200 4.09 -15.49 -55.82
C ASN A 200 5.45 -14.78 -55.73
N ASP A 201 5.74 -14.12 -54.61
CA ASP A 201 7.01 -13.42 -54.37
C ASP A 201 8.19 -14.38 -54.06
N ASN A 202 7.94 -15.56 -53.48
CA ASN A 202 8.99 -16.59 -53.30
C ASN A 202 9.54 -17.18 -54.62
N ASN A 203 9.00 -16.79 -55.78
CA ASN A 203 9.57 -17.09 -57.09
C ASN A 203 10.50 -15.97 -57.61
N THR A 204 10.66 -14.87 -56.87
CA THR A 204 11.49 -13.72 -57.23
C THR A 204 12.17 -13.15 -55.97
N ASP A 205 13.47 -13.43 -55.83
CA ASP A 205 14.42 -12.82 -54.88
C ASP A 205 14.34 -13.20 -53.38
N SER A 206 14.94 -14.36 -53.09
CA SER A 206 15.37 -14.84 -51.77
C SER A 206 16.59 -14.08 -51.21
N SER A 207 16.50 -12.76 -51.03
CA SER A 207 17.65 -11.96 -50.54
C SER A 207 17.35 -10.94 -49.44
N SER A 208 16.09 -10.66 -49.09
CA SER A 208 15.77 -9.51 -48.21
C SER A 208 15.62 -9.84 -46.71
N SER A 209 15.56 -11.10 -46.29
CA SER A 209 15.27 -11.46 -44.88
C SER A 209 16.50 -11.56 -43.97
N GLN A 210 17.73 -11.37 -44.48
CA GLN A 210 18.97 -11.51 -43.68
C GLN A 210 19.48 -10.22 -43.01
N LEU A 211 18.88 -9.04 -43.28
CA LEU A 211 19.46 -7.76 -42.85
C LEU A 211 19.05 -7.29 -41.43
N SER A 212 17.93 -7.78 -40.88
CA SER A 212 17.39 -7.32 -39.59
C SER A 212 18.24 -7.74 -38.37
N ASN A 213 19.18 -8.67 -38.54
CA ASN A 213 20.00 -9.19 -37.44
C ASN A 213 21.35 -8.46 -37.28
N SER A 214 21.51 -7.31 -37.93
CA SER A 214 22.81 -6.62 -38.02
C SER A 214 23.09 -5.64 -36.87
N ILE A 215 22.11 -5.35 -36.03
CA ILE A 215 22.23 -4.46 -34.86
C ILE A 215 21.31 -4.95 -33.73
N PHE A 216 21.78 -4.94 -32.49
CA PHE A 216 20.96 -5.22 -31.31
C PHE A 216 21.53 -4.53 -30.05
N VAL A 217 20.66 -4.22 -29.10
CA VAL A 217 21.07 -3.73 -27.78
C VAL A 217 21.46 -4.94 -26.93
N LYS A 218 22.64 -4.92 -26.32
CA LYS A 218 23.13 -6.04 -25.49
C LYS A 218 22.73 -5.88 -24.02
N SER A 219 22.87 -4.68 -23.48
CA SER A 219 22.49 -4.41 -22.09
C SER A 219 22.16 -2.93 -21.86
N ILE A 220 21.42 -2.68 -20.79
CA ILE A 220 21.23 -1.36 -20.20
C ILE A 220 21.34 -1.46 -18.68
N LYS A 221 21.99 -0.49 -18.05
CA LYS A 221 22.13 -0.45 -16.59
C LYS A 221 22.04 0.94 -16.00
N VAL A 222 21.54 1.04 -14.78
CA VAL A 222 21.53 2.25 -13.96
C VAL A 222 22.90 2.45 -13.33
N VAL A 223 23.57 3.55 -13.68
CA VAL A 223 24.89 3.93 -13.15
C VAL A 223 24.77 4.91 -12.01
N ASN A 224 23.76 5.78 -12.04
CA ASN A 224 23.51 6.78 -11.00
C ASN A 224 22.01 6.98 -10.82
N ASP A 225 21.59 7.14 -9.57
CA ASP A 225 20.21 7.47 -9.18
C ASP A 225 20.32 8.47 -8.04
N SER A 226 20.31 9.76 -8.39
CA SER A 226 20.48 10.84 -7.41
C SER A 226 19.61 12.03 -7.77
N ASN A 227 18.97 12.61 -6.76
CA ASN A 227 18.14 13.82 -6.88
C ASN A 227 17.02 13.74 -7.93
N GLY A 228 16.43 12.55 -8.13
CA GLY A 228 15.39 12.36 -9.14
C GLY A 228 15.90 12.38 -10.58
N VAL A 229 17.20 12.22 -10.80
CA VAL A 229 17.81 11.99 -12.12
C VAL A 229 18.43 10.60 -12.12
N ILE A 230 18.10 9.83 -13.16
CA ILE A 230 18.65 8.50 -13.39
C ILE A 230 19.56 8.56 -14.61
N ASP A 231 20.82 8.16 -14.41
CA ASP A 231 21.77 7.97 -15.50
C ASP A 231 21.86 6.49 -15.86
N LEU A 232 21.52 6.18 -17.10
CA LEU A 232 21.55 4.85 -17.69
C LEU A 232 22.74 4.73 -18.64
N GLN A 233 23.44 3.62 -18.58
CA GLN A 233 24.48 3.24 -19.52
C GLN A 233 24.04 1.98 -20.27
N GLY A 234 24.04 2.02 -21.60
CA GLY A 234 23.75 0.84 -22.40
C GLY A 234 24.85 0.49 -23.38
N GLN A 235 24.83 -0.76 -23.84
CA GLN A 235 25.75 -1.32 -24.83
C GLN A 235 24.97 -1.79 -26.06
N VAL A 236 25.40 -1.37 -27.25
CA VAL A 236 24.88 -1.85 -28.54
C VAL A 236 25.98 -2.62 -29.25
N VAL A 237 25.59 -3.69 -29.94
CA VAL A 237 26.48 -4.47 -30.80
C VAL A 237 25.99 -4.36 -32.23
N VAL A 238 26.92 -4.05 -33.13
CA VAL A 238 26.64 -3.91 -34.57
C VAL A 238 27.46 -4.94 -35.33
N GLN A 239 26.77 -5.85 -36.03
CA GLN A 239 27.34 -6.84 -36.92
C GLN A 239 27.22 -6.37 -38.37
N THR A 240 28.13 -5.50 -38.82
CA THR A 240 28.17 -5.02 -40.21
C THR A 240 29.59 -4.84 -40.72
N CYS A 241 29.79 -5.05 -42.02
CA CYS A 241 31.06 -4.78 -42.69
C CYS A 241 31.10 -3.32 -43.18
N GLY A 242 32.10 -2.55 -42.75
CA GLY A 242 32.33 -1.16 -43.19
C GLY A 242 33.08 -0.35 -42.14
N SER A 243 33.91 0.61 -42.56
CA SER A 243 34.67 1.49 -41.66
C SER A 243 33.85 2.64 -41.08
N ASP A 244 32.78 3.02 -41.77
CA ASP A 244 32.04 4.25 -41.49
C ASP A 244 30.67 3.87 -40.94
N LYS A 245 30.60 3.78 -39.60
CA LYS A 245 29.39 3.45 -38.84
C LYS A 245 29.10 4.55 -37.84
N SER A 246 27.83 4.89 -37.69
CA SER A 246 27.36 5.73 -36.58
C SER A 246 26.14 5.09 -35.94
N VAL A 247 26.11 5.05 -34.61
CA VAL A 247 25.01 4.47 -33.84
C VAL A 247 24.34 5.59 -33.05
N THR A 248 23.04 5.76 -33.25
CA THR A 248 22.19 6.72 -32.55
C THR A 248 21.13 5.96 -31.77
N ILE A 249 20.90 6.35 -30.52
CA ILE A 249 19.80 5.82 -29.70
C ILE A 249 18.70 6.85 -29.67
N GLU A 250 17.50 6.44 -30.06
CA GLU A 250 16.27 7.22 -29.90
C GLU A 250 15.54 6.72 -28.67
N TYR A 251 15.05 7.62 -27.81
CA TYR A 251 14.38 7.25 -26.58
C TYR A 251 13.29 8.24 -26.15
N THR A 252 12.35 7.73 -25.36
CA THR A 252 11.20 8.45 -24.83
C THR A 252 10.82 7.92 -23.45
N THR A 253 10.23 8.78 -22.62
CA THR A 253 9.62 8.40 -21.34
C THR A 253 8.11 8.67 -21.32
N ASP A 254 7.54 9.00 -22.48
CA ASP A 254 6.15 9.47 -22.63
C ASP A 254 5.49 8.89 -23.89
N SER A 255 5.75 7.61 -24.19
CA SER A 255 5.16 6.87 -25.32
C SER A 255 5.31 7.58 -26.66
N TRP A 256 6.54 8.01 -26.95
CA TRP A 256 6.98 8.67 -28.19
C TRP A 256 6.35 10.04 -28.45
N VAL A 257 5.79 10.68 -27.43
CA VAL A 257 5.39 12.09 -27.53
C VAL A 257 6.62 13.00 -27.65
N THR A 258 7.66 12.73 -26.87
CA THR A 258 8.99 13.31 -27.04
C THR A 258 9.98 12.28 -27.58
N ASN A 259 10.74 12.67 -28.62
CA ASN A 259 11.80 11.84 -29.18
C ASN A 259 13.16 12.48 -28.89
N ASN A 260 13.91 11.90 -27.96
CA ASN A 260 15.25 12.32 -27.61
C ASN A 260 16.28 11.43 -28.30
N ARG A 261 17.44 12.00 -28.64
CA ARG A 261 18.49 11.29 -29.37
C ARG A 261 19.83 11.41 -28.67
N VAL A 262 20.56 10.31 -28.56
CA VAL A 262 21.96 10.31 -28.12
C VAL A 262 22.84 9.51 -29.09
N ILE A 263 24.01 10.03 -29.41
CA ILE A 263 24.98 9.34 -30.26
C ILE A 263 25.80 8.39 -29.38
N ALA A 264 25.76 7.09 -29.71
CA ALA A 264 26.57 6.10 -29.01
C ALA A 264 28.04 6.23 -29.43
N THR A 265 28.93 6.10 -28.46
CA THR A 265 30.38 6.18 -28.67
C THR A 265 30.92 4.78 -28.95
N TRP A 266 31.68 4.64 -30.04
CA TRP A 266 32.39 3.40 -30.33
C TRP A 266 33.33 3.03 -29.17
N SER A 267 33.31 1.77 -28.77
CA SER A 267 34.15 1.27 -27.68
C SER A 267 35.32 0.44 -28.17
N HIS A 268 35.03 -0.69 -28.78
CA HIS A 268 36.01 -1.65 -29.25
C HIS A 268 35.35 -2.65 -30.20
N THR A 269 36.18 -3.30 -31.01
CA THR A 269 35.80 -4.40 -31.88
C THR A 269 35.77 -5.70 -31.06
N LEU A 270 34.61 -6.36 -31.03
CA LEU A 270 34.39 -7.62 -30.30
C LEU A 270 34.91 -8.83 -31.09
N SER A 271 34.73 -8.80 -32.42
CA SER A 271 35.18 -9.81 -33.37
C SER A 271 35.46 -9.17 -34.72
N SER A 272 35.95 -9.92 -35.71
CA SER A 272 36.21 -9.37 -37.07
C SER A 272 34.98 -8.75 -37.74
N GLU A 273 33.77 -9.02 -37.24
CA GLU A 273 32.51 -8.57 -37.83
C GLU A 273 31.65 -7.74 -36.85
N GLN A 274 32.04 -7.64 -35.58
CA GLN A 274 31.23 -7.02 -34.55
C GLN A 274 31.94 -5.87 -33.86
N ASP A 275 31.29 -4.71 -33.83
CA ASP A 275 31.72 -3.55 -33.06
C ASP A 275 30.77 -3.31 -31.90
N SER A 276 31.32 -2.87 -30.77
CA SER A 276 30.55 -2.47 -29.60
C SER A 276 30.53 -0.95 -29.46
N TYR A 277 29.35 -0.42 -29.16
CA TYR A 277 29.10 0.99 -28.86
C TYR A 277 28.48 1.13 -27.47
N TYR A 278 28.83 2.18 -26.74
CA TYR A 278 28.18 2.54 -25.48
C TYR A 278 27.42 3.85 -25.60
N PHE A 279 26.30 3.95 -24.91
CA PHE A 279 25.52 5.18 -24.82
C PHE A 279 25.19 5.51 -23.37
N MET A 280 24.92 6.79 -23.11
CA MET A 280 24.50 7.30 -21.81
C MET A 280 23.19 8.07 -21.99
N ILE A 281 22.17 7.77 -21.19
CA ILE A 281 20.89 8.47 -21.16
C ILE A 281 20.68 9.02 -19.75
N SER A 282 20.33 10.30 -19.63
CA SER A 282 19.94 10.91 -18.36
C SER A 282 18.47 11.31 -18.42
N VAL A 283 17.66 10.78 -17.49
CA VAL A 283 16.21 11.02 -17.45
C VAL A 283 15.78 11.45 -16.05
N SER A 284 14.86 12.42 -16.00
CA SER A 284 14.27 12.88 -14.76
C SER A 284 13.13 11.94 -14.33
N LYS A 285 13.20 11.41 -13.11
CA LYS A 285 12.19 10.58 -12.47
C LYS A 285 11.43 11.39 -11.42
N THR A 286 10.12 11.37 -11.49
CA THR A 286 9.27 11.87 -10.40
C THR A 286 9.33 10.88 -9.24
N SER A 287 9.57 11.38 -8.03
CA SER A 287 9.98 10.58 -6.86
C SER A 287 9.02 9.47 -6.42
N SER A 288 7.82 9.39 -7.00
CA SER A 288 6.77 8.46 -6.60
C SER A 288 6.36 7.45 -7.69
N LEU A 289 6.87 7.56 -8.92
CA LEU A 289 6.45 6.67 -10.02
C LEU A 289 7.64 5.88 -10.58
N PRO A 290 7.44 4.62 -11.00
CA PRO A 290 8.44 3.91 -11.81
C PRO A 290 8.84 4.74 -13.04
N LEU A 291 10.12 4.68 -13.40
CA LEU A 291 10.58 5.23 -14.66
C LEU A 291 10.25 4.21 -15.74
N TYR A 292 9.48 4.63 -16.74
CA TYR A 292 9.26 3.87 -17.95
C TYR A 292 10.06 4.51 -19.08
N LEU A 293 10.93 3.73 -19.71
CA LEU A 293 11.77 4.16 -20.82
C LEU A 293 11.54 3.23 -22.01
N GLU A 294 11.15 3.81 -23.15
CA GLU A 294 11.17 3.11 -24.43
C GLU A 294 12.34 3.65 -25.26
N PHE A 295 13.08 2.76 -25.93
CA PHE A 295 14.20 3.18 -26.77
C PHE A 295 14.49 2.20 -27.91
N MET A 296 15.16 2.69 -28.96
CA MET A 296 15.64 1.90 -30.09
C MET A 296 17.00 2.40 -30.57
N ALA A 297 17.76 1.53 -31.23
CA ALA A 297 19.06 1.87 -31.79
C ALA A 297 19.00 1.90 -33.32
N LEU A 298 19.57 2.96 -33.89
CA LEU A 298 19.75 3.18 -35.31
C LEU A 298 21.24 3.12 -35.63
N CYS A 299 21.66 2.21 -36.51
CA CYS A 299 22.99 2.22 -37.10
C CYS A 299 22.91 2.70 -38.55
N ASN A 300 23.58 3.81 -38.86
CA ASN A 300 23.87 4.19 -40.24
C ASN A 300 25.24 3.62 -40.62
N ALA A 301 25.25 2.64 -41.53
CA ALA A 301 26.46 2.02 -42.07
C ALA A 301 26.49 2.20 -43.58
N SER A 302 27.46 2.96 -44.10
CA SER A 302 27.59 3.23 -45.54
C SER A 302 26.32 3.78 -46.20
N GLY A 303 25.51 4.57 -45.48
CA GLY A 303 24.26 5.14 -45.99
C GLY A 303 23.04 4.22 -45.90
N ILE A 304 23.18 3.02 -45.33
CA ILE A 304 22.07 2.12 -45.00
C ILE A 304 21.70 2.32 -43.53
N ASP A 305 20.43 2.60 -43.28
CA ASP A 305 19.86 2.73 -41.94
C ASP A 305 19.35 1.36 -41.46
N LEU A 306 19.91 0.88 -40.35
CA LEU A 306 19.54 -0.37 -39.70
C LEU A 306 18.94 -0.07 -38.32
N TRP A 307 17.71 -0.52 -38.10
CA TRP A 307 16.97 -0.28 -36.86
C TRP A 307 16.87 -1.56 -36.04
N THR A 308 16.95 -1.42 -34.72
CA THR A 308 16.49 -2.46 -33.79
C THR A 308 14.98 -2.40 -33.61
N ASN A 309 14.41 -3.43 -32.99
CA ASN A 309 13.08 -3.33 -32.37
C ASN A 309 13.09 -2.28 -31.25
N SER A 310 11.89 -1.86 -30.83
CA SER A 310 11.72 -1.06 -29.61
C SER A 310 12.01 -1.92 -28.39
N TYR A 311 12.78 -1.38 -27.44
CA TYR A 311 13.05 -1.98 -26.15
C TYR A 311 12.34 -1.18 -25.07
N GLU A 312 11.79 -1.89 -24.10
CA GLU A 312 11.14 -1.31 -22.93
C GLU A 312 11.99 -1.58 -21.69
N TYR A 313 12.23 -0.54 -20.90
CA TYR A 313 12.95 -0.64 -19.65
C TYR A 313 12.14 0.06 -18.54
N LEU A 314 11.69 -0.74 -17.58
CA LEU A 314 10.98 -0.29 -16.39
C LEU A 314 11.93 -0.29 -15.20
N TYR A 315 12.09 0.87 -14.55
CA TYR A 315 12.94 1.02 -13.37
C TYR A 315 12.18 1.52 -12.13
N ASP A 316 12.13 0.66 -11.12
CA ASP A 316 11.54 0.87 -9.79
C ASP A 316 12.55 0.57 -8.67
N ALA A 317 12.14 0.83 -7.41
CA ALA A 317 12.96 0.51 -6.24
C ALA A 317 12.89 -0.99 -5.95
N GLY A 318 13.60 -1.80 -6.73
CA GLY A 318 13.61 -3.26 -6.60
C GLY A 318 14.06 -3.99 -7.86
N THR A 319 13.91 -3.37 -9.03
CA THR A 319 14.36 -3.94 -10.31
C THR A 319 15.88 -4.09 -10.38
N PRO A 320 16.38 -5.11 -11.10
CA PRO A 320 17.79 -5.25 -11.38
C PRO A 320 18.35 -3.97 -11.99
N LYS A 321 19.47 -3.48 -11.42
CA LYS A 321 20.16 -2.30 -11.94
C LYS A 321 20.74 -2.52 -13.33
N GLU A 322 20.81 -3.75 -13.83
CA GLU A 322 21.29 -4.09 -15.16
C GLU A 322 20.37 -5.13 -15.78
N LEU A 323 19.93 -4.85 -17.01
CA LEU A 323 19.12 -5.74 -17.84
C LEU A 323 19.92 -6.11 -19.07
N PHE A 324 19.97 -7.41 -19.38
CA PHE A 324 20.54 -7.94 -20.60
C PHE A 324 19.42 -8.30 -21.56
N PHE A 325 19.51 -7.84 -22.80
CA PHE A 325 18.56 -8.23 -23.83
C PHE A 325 19.10 -9.47 -24.52
N SER A 326 18.37 -10.58 -24.38
CA SER A 326 18.67 -11.83 -25.06
C SER A 326 18.15 -11.78 -26.49
N ASP A 327 18.61 -10.81 -27.27
CA ASP A 327 18.55 -10.91 -28.73
C ASP A 327 19.68 -11.87 -29.17
N THR A 328 19.63 -13.10 -28.67
CA THR A 328 20.49 -14.17 -29.15
C THR A 328 20.12 -14.45 -30.60
N PHE A 329 21.14 -14.48 -31.47
CA PHE A 329 21.12 -14.95 -32.86
C PHE A 329 20.59 -16.39 -32.98
N ASN A 330 19.33 -16.62 -32.67
CA ASN A 330 18.63 -17.84 -33.01
C ASN A 330 17.67 -17.49 -34.14
N GLU A 331 18.07 -17.83 -35.38
CA GLU A 331 17.19 -17.84 -36.56
C GLU A 331 15.89 -18.65 -36.33
N ASN A 332 15.80 -19.42 -35.24
CA ASN A 332 14.63 -20.21 -34.85
C ASN A 332 13.64 -19.48 -33.90
N TYR A 333 13.89 -18.23 -33.50
CA TYR A 333 13.06 -17.60 -32.43
C TYR A 333 11.88 -16.76 -32.94
N ILE A 334 11.86 -16.38 -34.23
CA ILE A 334 10.80 -15.48 -34.77
C ILE A 334 9.46 -16.20 -35.03
N ASP A 335 9.40 -17.53 -35.02
CA ASP A 335 8.13 -18.27 -35.11
C ASP A 335 7.44 -18.51 -33.76
N SER A 336 8.05 -18.10 -32.64
CA SER A 336 7.62 -18.55 -31.30
C SER A 336 6.79 -17.56 -30.47
N PHE A 337 6.39 -16.41 -31.04
CA PHE A 337 5.57 -15.43 -30.29
C PHE A 337 4.11 -15.27 -30.75
N PHE A 338 3.65 -16.01 -31.78
CA PHE A 338 2.22 -16.00 -32.16
C PHE A 338 1.57 -17.35 -32.48
N LEU A 339 2.23 -18.48 -32.27
CA LEU A 339 1.56 -19.79 -32.22
C LEU A 339 2.07 -20.59 -31.02
N GLN A 340 1.30 -20.49 -29.94
CA GLN A 340 1.42 -21.31 -28.75
C GLN A 340 0.95 -22.73 -29.06
N ASP A 341 1.78 -23.52 -29.76
CA ASP A 341 1.75 -24.97 -29.59
C ASP A 341 2.55 -25.28 -28.32
N VAL A 342 1.78 -25.61 -27.29
CA VAL A 342 2.22 -26.16 -26.01
C VAL A 342 3.13 -27.34 -26.29
N SER A 343 4.45 -27.18 -26.10
CA SER A 343 5.33 -28.32 -25.90
C SER A 343 4.91 -29.00 -24.61
N GLU A 344 4.57 -30.29 -24.69
CA GLU A 344 4.02 -31.11 -23.62
C GLU A 344 4.72 -30.88 -22.27
N ASP A 345 3.90 -30.64 -21.24
CA ASP A 345 4.24 -30.42 -19.83
C ASP A 345 5.47 -31.20 -19.36
N GLU A 346 6.61 -30.54 -19.24
CA GLU A 346 7.72 -31.11 -18.47
C GLU A 346 7.29 -31.17 -16.99
N LYS A 347 7.21 -32.40 -16.45
CA LYS A 347 6.78 -32.66 -15.06
C LYS A 347 7.94 -33.14 -14.19
N LYS A 348 8.10 -32.44 -13.06
CA LYS A 348 8.92 -32.69 -11.87
C LYS A 348 8.31 -33.67 -10.86
N GLU A 349 8.97 -34.73 -10.37
CA GLU A 349 8.51 -35.42 -9.14
C GLU A 349 8.91 -34.62 -7.89
N CYS A 350 7.96 -34.34 -6.99
CA CYS A 350 8.21 -33.65 -5.72
C CYS A 350 8.77 -34.60 -4.65
N SER A 351 9.84 -34.21 -3.95
CA SER A 351 10.48 -35.06 -2.94
C SER A 351 9.66 -35.24 -1.65
N ILE A 352 8.62 -34.44 -1.43
CA ILE A 352 7.74 -34.54 -0.25
C ILE A 352 6.44 -35.30 -0.60
N CYS A 353 5.65 -34.81 -1.56
CA CYS A 353 4.37 -35.45 -1.89
C CYS A 353 4.48 -36.58 -2.93
N THR A 354 5.64 -36.78 -3.58
CA THR A 354 5.88 -37.78 -4.65
C THR A 354 4.99 -37.62 -5.89
N GLU A 355 4.32 -36.48 -6.03
CA GLU A 355 3.48 -36.18 -7.20
C GLU A 355 4.33 -35.61 -8.34
N ASN A 356 3.94 -35.93 -9.58
CA ASN A 356 4.52 -35.36 -10.80
C ASN A 356 3.82 -34.05 -11.15
N VAL A 357 4.43 -32.94 -10.78
CA VAL A 357 3.91 -31.57 -10.91
C VAL A 357 4.64 -30.83 -12.03
N ASP A 358 4.01 -29.82 -12.63
CA ASP A 358 4.65 -28.95 -13.63
C ASP A 358 5.95 -28.35 -13.05
N ILE A 359 7.03 -28.31 -13.83
CA ILE A 359 8.31 -27.70 -13.41
C ILE A 359 8.11 -26.26 -12.88
N LYS A 360 7.11 -25.51 -13.39
CA LYS A 360 6.76 -24.16 -12.90
C LYS A 360 6.28 -24.14 -11.45
N ALA A 361 5.85 -25.28 -10.90
CA ALA A 361 5.46 -25.40 -9.50
C ALA A 361 6.66 -25.58 -8.55
N PHE A 362 7.89 -25.70 -9.07
CA PHE A 362 9.12 -25.80 -8.29
C PHE A 362 9.79 -24.43 -8.22
N LEU A 363 9.76 -23.81 -7.04
CA LEU A 363 10.40 -22.52 -6.77
C LEU A 363 11.49 -22.71 -5.71
N ASN A 364 12.59 -21.97 -5.85
CA ASN A 364 13.62 -21.94 -4.82
C ASN A 364 13.00 -21.35 -3.54
N VAL A 365 13.11 -22.08 -2.43
CA VAL A 365 12.53 -21.67 -1.14
C VAL A 365 13.11 -20.33 -0.67
N THR A 366 14.40 -20.12 -0.94
CA THR A 366 15.11 -18.86 -0.72
C THR A 366 16.34 -18.81 -1.62
N ASP A 367 16.81 -17.62 -1.97
CA ASP A 367 18.05 -17.42 -2.73
C ASP A 367 19.31 -17.86 -1.96
N LEU A 368 19.17 -18.14 -0.67
CA LEU A 368 20.26 -18.65 0.18
C LEU A 368 20.49 -20.15 0.00
N CYS A 369 19.53 -20.90 -0.53
CA CYS A 369 19.67 -22.34 -0.78
C CYS A 369 20.58 -22.59 -1.98
N SER A 370 21.62 -23.41 -1.81
CA SER A 370 22.53 -23.81 -2.89
C SER A 370 22.14 -25.10 -3.59
N HIS A 371 20.92 -25.59 -3.40
CA HIS A 371 20.42 -26.85 -3.95
C HIS A 371 19.28 -26.61 -4.95
N ASP A 372 19.07 -27.56 -5.85
CA ASP A 372 17.96 -27.50 -6.80
C ASP A 372 16.60 -27.59 -6.09
N SER A 373 15.59 -26.94 -6.67
CA SER A 373 14.20 -26.99 -6.21
C SER A 373 13.59 -28.35 -6.51
N ASN A 374 13.55 -29.23 -5.50
CA ASN A 374 12.96 -30.57 -5.59
C ASN A 374 11.64 -30.70 -4.83
N ILE A 375 11.17 -29.62 -4.21
CA ILE A 375 9.93 -29.57 -3.45
C ILE A 375 8.97 -28.63 -4.19
N CYS A 376 7.72 -29.06 -4.39
CA CYS A 376 6.71 -28.22 -5.01
C CYS A 376 6.24 -27.10 -4.07
N ARG A 377 5.71 -26.03 -4.66
CA ARG A 377 5.22 -24.84 -3.95
C ARG A 377 4.21 -25.17 -2.86
N GLU A 378 3.30 -26.10 -3.10
CA GLU A 378 2.27 -26.50 -2.13
C GLU A 378 2.88 -27.14 -0.88
N CYS A 379 3.85 -28.06 -1.05
CA CYS A 379 4.53 -28.70 0.07
C CYS A 379 5.37 -27.72 0.89
N ILE A 380 5.99 -26.72 0.24
CA ILE A 380 6.70 -25.64 0.94
C ILE A 380 5.72 -24.80 1.77
N GLY A 381 4.59 -24.41 1.19
CA GLY A 381 3.55 -23.63 1.88
C GLY A 381 2.99 -24.34 3.12
N GLU A 382 2.66 -25.63 2.99
CA GLU A 382 2.18 -26.45 4.12
C GLU A 382 3.25 -26.62 5.21
N TYR A 383 4.51 -26.81 4.84
CA TYR A 383 5.61 -26.89 5.80
C TYR A 383 5.76 -25.58 6.60
N ILE A 384 5.78 -24.44 5.91
CA ILE A 384 5.88 -23.11 6.53
C ILE A 384 4.70 -22.87 7.46
N LYS A 385 3.48 -23.18 7.00
CA LYS A 385 2.26 -23.04 7.79
C LYS A 385 2.31 -23.86 9.08
N HIS A 386 2.75 -25.12 9.01
CA HIS A 386 2.92 -25.98 10.18
C HIS A 386 3.99 -25.44 11.15
N GLU A 387 5.11 -24.90 10.65
CA GLU A 387 6.13 -24.28 11.51
C GLU A 387 5.61 -23.02 12.22
N LEU A 388 4.77 -22.22 11.56
CA LEU A 388 4.16 -21.00 12.13
C LEU A 388 3.02 -21.31 13.10
N GLU A 389 2.00 -22.06 12.66
CA GLU A 389 0.76 -22.27 13.40
C GLU A 389 0.92 -23.31 14.51
N ASP A 390 1.57 -24.44 14.23
CA ASP A 390 1.62 -25.56 15.18
C ASP A 390 2.79 -25.45 16.16
N LYS A 391 3.92 -24.88 15.72
CA LYS A 391 5.14 -24.77 16.55
C LYS A 391 5.43 -23.35 17.06
N GLY A 392 4.86 -22.32 16.44
CA GLY A 392 5.17 -20.92 16.78
C GLY A 392 6.62 -20.54 16.46
N ASN A 393 7.26 -21.22 15.51
CA ASN A 393 8.65 -20.99 15.14
C ASN A 393 8.75 -19.81 14.18
N ILE A 394 9.38 -18.72 14.63
CA ILE A 394 9.67 -17.54 13.79
C ILE A 394 10.90 -17.74 12.88
N ASN A 395 11.76 -18.72 13.19
CA ASN A 395 12.97 -19.04 12.42
C ASN A 395 12.75 -20.36 11.70
N ILE A 396 12.18 -20.29 10.50
CA ILE A 396 11.86 -21.45 9.68
C ILE A 396 13.08 -21.80 8.82
N SER A 397 13.57 -23.02 8.91
CA SER A 397 14.67 -23.54 8.09
C SER A 397 14.14 -24.19 6.81
N CYS A 398 14.98 -24.33 5.79
CA CYS A 398 14.63 -25.08 4.59
C CYS A 398 14.18 -26.52 4.95
N PRO A 399 13.08 -27.05 4.38
CA PRO A 399 12.60 -28.41 4.67
C PRO A 399 13.48 -29.53 4.10
N LEU A 400 14.49 -29.23 3.28
CA LEU A 400 15.39 -30.25 2.73
C LEU A 400 16.40 -30.68 3.81
N GLU A 401 16.57 -31.98 4.07
CA GLU A 401 17.35 -32.49 5.22
C GLU A 401 18.79 -31.98 5.29
N ASP A 402 19.43 -31.76 4.14
CA ASP A 402 20.82 -31.28 4.03
C ASP A 402 20.93 -29.75 3.94
N CYS A 403 19.80 -29.03 3.97
CA CYS A 403 19.76 -27.58 3.92
C CYS A 403 19.30 -27.02 5.26
N HIS A 404 20.17 -26.26 5.92
CA HIS A 404 19.88 -25.63 7.21
C HIS A 404 19.78 -24.10 7.11
N GLU A 405 19.61 -23.58 5.89
CA GLU A 405 19.43 -22.15 5.67
C GLU A 405 18.09 -21.68 6.23
N VAL A 406 18.10 -20.54 6.90
CA VAL A 406 16.91 -19.93 7.52
C VAL A 406 16.23 -19.03 6.49
N LEU A 407 14.93 -19.22 6.30
CA LEU A 407 14.12 -18.44 5.36
C LEU A 407 14.00 -16.99 5.81
N ARG A 408 14.10 -16.05 4.86
CA ARG A 408 13.86 -14.62 5.15
C ARG A 408 12.36 -14.40 5.29
N GLU A 409 11.98 -13.36 6.04
CA GLU A 409 10.57 -12.98 6.22
C GLU A 409 9.83 -12.79 4.88
N GLN A 410 10.50 -12.23 3.87
CA GLN A 410 9.93 -12.04 2.54
C GLN A 410 9.68 -13.36 1.81
N ASP A 411 10.58 -14.33 1.96
CA ASP A 411 10.43 -15.66 1.38
C ASP A 411 9.23 -16.36 2.05
N VAL A 412 9.10 -16.27 3.38
CA VAL A 412 7.94 -16.83 4.12
C VAL A 412 6.61 -16.22 3.64
N LYS A 413 6.56 -14.91 3.42
CA LYS A 413 5.35 -14.20 2.93
C LYS A 413 4.92 -14.64 1.52
N GLU A 414 5.83 -15.11 0.67
CA GLU A 414 5.48 -15.56 -0.69
C GLU A 414 4.70 -16.89 -0.71
N PHE A 415 4.84 -17.69 0.36
CA PHE A 415 4.21 -19.00 0.50
C PHE A 415 3.01 -19.03 1.47
N THR A 416 2.75 -17.95 2.20
CA THR A 416 1.63 -17.84 3.15
C THR A 416 0.65 -16.74 2.78
N ASN A 417 -0.64 -16.95 3.05
CA ASN A 417 -1.65 -15.89 2.90
C ASN A 417 -1.45 -14.80 3.97
N GLU A 418 -1.83 -13.56 3.64
CA GLU A 418 -1.67 -12.38 4.52
C GLU A 418 -2.29 -12.55 5.92
N ASP A 419 -3.31 -13.41 6.03
CA ASP A 419 -4.03 -13.68 7.28
C ASP A 419 -3.16 -14.31 8.40
N VAL A 420 -2.02 -14.93 8.07
CA VAL A 420 -1.15 -15.60 9.05
C VAL A 420 -0.24 -14.61 9.80
N PHE A 421 -0.09 -13.38 9.29
CA PHE A 421 0.81 -12.36 9.85
C PHE A 421 0.11 -11.20 10.58
N ALA A 422 -1.23 -11.23 10.67
CA ALA A 422 -2.05 -10.26 11.40
C ALA A 422 -2.16 -10.64 12.88
#